data_AF-A0A956W4Z1-F1
#
_entry.id   AF-A0A956W4Z1-F1
#
_cell.length_a   1.000
_cell.length_b   1.000
_cell.length_c   1.000
_cell.angle_alpha   90.00
_cell.angle_beta   90.00
_cell.angle_gamma   90.00
#
_symmetry.space_group_name_H-M   'P 1'
#
loop_
_entity.id
_entity.type
_entity.pdbx_description
1 polymer ?
#
loop_
_entity_poly.entity_id
_entity_poly.type
_entity_poly.pdbx_seq_one_letter_code
_entity_poly.pdbx_strand_id
1 'polypeptide(L)'
;DLHRWYADVAPDVEAFPDIVWACKEEVLSEHFRTEFDHLASAAGRLLETPEPQRIHEALRELTIALPRYRTYGTADGLSDEDGELIGAAASEAMARGAQPGSVSDVAELLCTPMAEPARAELLLRWQQLTGPIAAKGVEDTAMYRDNRLLSVNEVGRSPREDAPGLTVDEFHAMMQVRREQNPRALNATSTHDTKRSEDVRWRLDVLTEIVPEWTATVERWRQLNAPHVRQAGSLRVPVANAESGLYQAIVGVWENSPPDRQFVDRIVAYAIKAARERSLRTSWVDIDGTYEQALEAWVRAILGPDGSPEFLSEVAALAGRLAWFGALNGLSATLLKATCPGIPDTYQGAETQVLALVDPDNRRPVDFASRDAALAGQRQAGSERDWGAALRDVSARQALLGGALTLRRRYPDVFLHGSYEPLPVAGRHANAAIAFQRRHPTGSITVVAPRHWTRLTVPGELPDSQVWADTSINLGGEAQWEDALTGEVLPARNPTMLADLLTKSPVALLIHQPGGGLIAAERQSR
;
A
#
# COMPACT_ATOMS: atom_id res chain seq x y z
N ASP A 1 7.29 15.95 9.76
CA ASP A 1 8.43 16.37 8.92
C ASP A 1 8.19 16.21 7.43
N LEU A 2 7.90 15.00 6.92
CA LEU A 2 7.74 14.79 5.46
C LEU A 2 6.63 15.66 4.84
N HIS A 3 5.48 15.79 5.52
CA HIS A 3 4.40 16.68 5.08
C HIS A 3 4.83 18.15 5.02
N ARG A 4 5.60 18.62 6.01
CA ARG A 4 6.10 20.01 6.05
C ARG A 4 7.05 20.28 4.89
N TRP A 5 8.02 19.39 4.66
CA TRP A 5 8.93 19.52 3.53
C TRP A 5 8.21 19.45 2.18
N TYR A 6 7.22 18.56 2.05
CA TYR A 6 6.48 18.45 0.80
C TYR A 6 5.68 19.71 0.48
N ALA A 7 5.11 20.38 1.48
CA ALA A 7 4.45 21.68 1.33
C ALA A 7 5.44 22.78 0.86
N ASP A 8 6.72 22.70 1.23
CA ASP A 8 7.75 23.63 0.73
C ASP A 8 8.13 23.32 -0.73
N VAL A 9 8.21 22.05 -1.11
CA VAL A 9 8.58 21.62 -2.48
C VAL A 9 7.47 21.88 -3.49
N ALA A 10 6.22 21.72 -3.07
CA ALA A 10 5.04 21.83 -3.91
C ALA A 10 3.93 22.63 -3.20
N PRO A 11 4.12 23.94 -2.97
CA PRO A 11 3.21 24.78 -2.18
C PRO A 11 1.82 24.93 -2.81
N ASP A 12 1.72 24.73 -4.13
CA ASP A 12 0.46 24.80 -4.87
C ASP A 12 -0.34 23.48 -4.81
N VAL A 13 0.17 22.45 -4.13
CA VAL A 13 -0.55 21.18 -3.96
C VAL A 13 -1.47 21.29 -2.75
N GLU A 14 -2.77 21.18 -3.00
CA GLU A 14 -3.82 21.23 -1.99
C GLU A 14 -3.78 20.02 -1.03
N ALA A 15 -4.59 20.10 0.03
CA ALA A 15 -4.91 18.99 0.91
C ALA A 15 -5.47 17.80 0.11
N PHE A 16 -5.18 16.56 0.52
CA PHE A 16 -5.56 15.38 -0.27
C PHE A 16 -7.08 15.24 -0.47
N PRO A 17 -7.95 15.53 0.52
CA PRO A 17 -9.40 15.56 0.32
C PRO A 17 -9.84 16.57 -0.75
N ASP A 18 -9.17 17.70 -0.87
CA ASP A 18 -9.49 18.73 -1.87
C ASP A 18 -9.04 18.31 -3.27
N ILE A 19 -7.87 17.69 -3.38
CA ILE A 19 -7.42 17.04 -4.61
C ILE A 19 -8.46 15.99 -5.06
N VAL A 20 -8.92 15.12 -4.14
CA VAL A 20 -9.93 14.10 -4.44
C VAL A 20 -11.23 14.74 -4.95
N TRP A 21 -11.69 15.81 -4.31
CA TRP A 21 -12.89 16.53 -4.72
C TRP A 21 -12.75 17.04 -6.15
N ALA A 22 -11.70 17.82 -6.43
CA ALA A 22 -11.44 18.40 -7.73
C ALA A 22 -11.29 17.33 -8.83
N CYS A 23 -10.59 16.24 -8.54
CA CYS A 23 -10.41 15.15 -9.51
C CYS A 23 -11.71 14.39 -9.81
N LYS A 24 -12.56 14.16 -8.80
CA LYS A 24 -13.88 13.55 -9.02
C LYS A 24 -14.79 14.48 -9.84
N GLU A 25 -14.74 15.78 -9.59
CA GLU A 25 -15.48 16.79 -10.37
C GLU A 25 -15.04 16.82 -11.84
N GLU A 26 -13.73 16.85 -12.08
CA GLU A 26 -13.13 16.81 -13.42
C GLU A 26 -13.54 15.53 -14.17
N VAL A 27 -13.36 14.36 -13.54
CA VAL A 27 -13.75 13.07 -14.13
C VAL A 27 -15.25 13.00 -14.43
N LEU A 28 -16.10 13.50 -13.53
CA LEU A 28 -17.54 13.55 -13.77
C LEU A 28 -17.86 14.43 -14.99
N SER A 29 -17.24 15.61 -15.09
CA SER A 29 -17.52 16.62 -16.10
C SER A 29 -16.93 16.30 -17.48
N GLU A 30 -15.82 15.57 -17.53
CA GLU A 30 -15.10 15.25 -18.76
C GLU A 30 -15.42 13.85 -19.30
N HIS A 31 -15.53 12.85 -18.41
CA HIS A 31 -15.70 11.45 -18.82
C HIS A 31 -17.13 10.94 -18.70
N PHE A 32 -17.95 11.50 -17.80
CA PHE A 32 -19.28 10.97 -17.48
C PHE A 32 -20.40 12.01 -17.55
N ARG A 33 -20.18 13.12 -18.25
CA ARG A 33 -21.12 14.25 -18.32
C ARG A 33 -22.50 13.81 -18.81
N THR A 34 -22.54 13.02 -19.89
CA THR A 34 -23.81 12.59 -20.51
C THR A 34 -24.61 11.70 -19.57
N GLU A 35 -23.96 10.70 -18.96
CA GLU A 35 -24.56 9.80 -17.98
C GLU A 35 -25.07 10.57 -16.76
N PHE A 36 -24.28 11.53 -16.29
CA PHE A 36 -24.64 12.37 -15.15
C PHE A 36 -25.82 13.30 -15.46
N ASP A 37 -25.82 13.98 -16.61
CA ASP A 37 -26.89 14.89 -17.03
C ASP A 37 -28.23 14.15 -17.14
N HIS A 38 -28.22 12.90 -17.63
CA HIS A 38 -29.42 12.06 -17.65
C HIS A 38 -29.94 11.74 -16.24
N LEU A 39 -29.04 11.47 -15.28
CA LEU A 39 -29.43 11.23 -13.89
C LEU A 39 -29.97 12.48 -13.20
N ALA A 40 -29.29 13.60 -13.35
CA ALA A 40 -29.74 14.88 -12.82
C ALA A 40 -31.11 15.27 -13.38
N SER A 41 -31.33 15.06 -14.70
CA SER A 41 -32.62 15.28 -15.35
C SER A 41 -33.71 14.36 -14.81
N ALA A 42 -33.40 13.08 -14.55
CA ALA A 42 -34.33 12.14 -13.95
C ALA A 42 -34.68 12.51 -12.49
N ALA A 43 -33.69 12.88 -11.69
CA ALA A 43 -33.90 13.37 -10.33
C ALA A 43 -34.77 14.63 -10.31
N GLY A 44 -34.51 15.59 -11.21
CA GLY A 44 -35.30 16.80 -11.32
C GLY A 44 -36.77 16.54 -11.65
N ARG A 45 -37.07 15.55 -12.50
CA ARG A 45 -38.45 15.12 -12.79
C ARG A 45 -39.13 14.48 -11.59
N LEU A 46 -38.44 13.61 -10.86
CA LEU A 46 -39.00 12.91 -9.70
C LEU A 46 -39.27 13.85 -8.51
N LEU A 47 -38.49 14.92 -8.39
CA LEU A 47 -38.70 15.96 -7.38
C LEU A 47 -39.70 17.04 -7.83
N GLU A 48 -40.21 16.96 -9.06
CA GLU A 48 -41.11 17.96 -9.66
C GLU A 48 -40.60 19.41 -9.50
N THR A 49 -39.28 19.60 -9.51
CA THR A 49 -38.68 20.90 -9.18
C THR A 49 -38.80 21.91 -10.33
N PRO A 50 -39.12 23.18 -10.06
CA PRO A 50 -39.03 24.25 -11.05
C PRO A 50 -37.58 24.69 -11.33
N GLU A 51 -36.60 24.24 -10.52
CA GLU A 51 -35.19 24.65 -10.60
C GLU A 51 -34.27 23.44 -10.85
N PRO A 52 -34.32 22.82 -12.05
CA PRO A 52 -33.58 21.60 -12.36
C PRO A 52 -32.06 21.75 -12.21
N GLN A 53 -31.54 22.96 -12.40
CA GLN A 53 -30.12 23.26 -12.22
C GLN A 53 -29.66 23.07 -10.77
N ARG A 54 -30.51 23.37 -9.78
CA ARG A 54 -30.17 23.16 -8.37
C ARG A 54 -30.09 21.69 -8.00
N ILE A 55 -30.91 20.85 -8.64
CA ILE A 55 -30.87 19.39 -8.45
C ILE A 55 -29.66 18.78 -9.16
N HIS A 56 -29.30 19.30 -10.33
CA HIS A 56 -28.06 18.94 -11.02
C HIS A 56 -26.83 19.19 -10.15
N GLU A 57 -26.71 20.40 -9.61
CA GLU A 57 -25.62 20.77 -8.70
C GLU A 57 -25.65 19.94 -7.42
N ALA A 58 -26.80 19.80 -6.76
CA ALA A 58 -26.92 19.01 -5.53
C ALA A 58 -26.53 17.53 -5.74
N LEU A 59 -26.98 16.91 -6.83
CA LEU A 59 -26.61 15.54 -7.17
C LEU A 59 -25.11 15.43 -7.45
N ARG A 60 -24.49 16.45 -8.06
CA ARG A 60 -23.04 16.47 -8.32
C ARG A 60 -22.28 16.49 -7.01
N GLU A 61 -22.56 17.46 -6.14
CA GLU A 61 -21.85 17.61 -4.88
C GLU A 61 -22.02 16.37 -4.00
N LEU A 62 -23.23 15.80 -3.95
CA LEU A 62 -23.48 14.54 -3.23
C LEU A 62 -22.69 13.36 -3.80
N THR A 63 -22.60 13.26 -5.14
CA THR A 63 -21.85 12.20 -5.83
C THR A 63 -20.35 12.29 -5.54
N ILE A 64 -19.80 13.51 -5.56
CA ILE A 64 -18.38 13.76 -5.28
C ILE A 64 -18.07 13.46 -3.80
N ALA A 65 -18.95 13.90 -2.90
CA ALA A 65 -18.81 13.74 -1.46
C ALA A 65 -18.88 12.30 -0.95
N LEU A 66 -19.41 11.36 -1.76
CA LEU A 66 -19.53 9.97 -1.34
C LEU A 66 -18.13 9.36 -1.01
N PRO A 67 -17.89 8.88 0.23
CA PRO A 67 -16.56 8.44 0.65
C PRO A 67 -16.28 6.96 0.36
N ARG A 68 -17.21 6.27 -0.32
CA ARG A 68 -17.08 4.88 -0.79
C ARG A 68 -17.26 4.83 -2.30
N TYR A 69 -16.95 3.67 -2.89
CA TYR A 69 -17.17 3.44 -4.32
C TYR A 69 -18.64 3.56 -4.70
N ARG A 70 -19.54 2.99 -3.89
CA ARG A 70 -20.99 2.98 -4.14
C ARG A 70 -21.74 2.50 -2.90
N THR A 71 -23.04 2.70 -2.89
CA THR A 71 -24.00 2.01 -2.03
C THR A 71 -24.59 0.77 -2.72
N TYR A 72 -25.39 -0.01 -2.01
CA TYR A 72 -26.00 -1.27 -2.45
C TYR A 72 -27.52 -1.32 -2.21
N GLY A 73 -28.22 -0.22 -2.47
CA GLY A 73 -29.68 -0.18 -2.46
C GLY A 73 -30.33 -1.00 -3.57
N THR A 74 -31.54 -1.48 -3.28
CA THR A 74 -32.43 -2.18 -4.23
C THR A 74 -33.79 -1.48 -4.27
N ALA A 75 -34.75 -2.03 -5.03
CA ALA A 75 -36.13 -1.56 -4.99
C ALA A 75 -36.75 -1.67 -3.58
N ASP A 76 -36.24 -2.57 -2.73
CA ASP A 76 -36.69 -2.75 -1.36
C ASP A 76 -36.13 -1.68 -0.39
N GLY A 77 -35.21 -0.82 -0.86
CA GLY A 77 -34.59 0.26 -0.11
C GLY A 77 -33.08 0.09 0.10
N LEU A 78 -32.50 0.97 0.93
CA LEU A 78 -31.12 0.90 1.39
C LEU A 78 -31.03 0.21 2.75
N SER A 79 -29.84 -0.30 3.08
CA SER A 79 -29.50 -0.59 4.48
C SER A 79 -29.37 0.70 5.28
N ASP A 80 -29.52 0.61 6.60
CA ASP A 80 -29.28 1.75 7.50
C ASP A 80 -27.85 2.33 7.30
N GLU A 81 -26.86 1.45 7.12
CA GLU A 81 -25.46 1.85 6.86
C GLU A 81 -25.30 2.66 5.57
N ASP A 82 -25.94 2.25 4.47
CA ASP A 82 -25.88 2.99 3.21
C ASP A 82 -26.67 4.31 3.29
N GLY A 83 -27.76 4.34 4.06
CA GLY A 83 -28.51 5.57 4.34
C GLY A 83 -27.69 6.59 5.14
N GLU A 84 -27.01 6.14 6.20
CA GLU A 84 -26.08 6.95 6.99
C GLU A 84 -24.92 7.48 6.12
N LEU A 85 -24.42 6.65 5.21
CA LEU A 85 -23.37 7.03 4.26
C LEU A 85 -23.80 8.16 3.32
N ILE A 86 -25.02 8.11 2.79
CA ILE A 86 -25.58 9.19 1.97
C ILE A 86 -25.80 10.45 2.81
N GLY A 87 -26.28 10.32 4.06
CA GLY A 87 -26.44 11.44 4.98
C GLY A 87 -25.11 12.13 5.33
N ALA A 88 -24.05 11.36 5.52
CA ALA A 88 -22.70 11.88 5.73
C ALA A 88 -22.17 12.61 4.49
N ALA A 89 -22.37 12.05 3.29
CA ALA A 89 -22.00 12.70 2.04
C ALA A 89 -22.78 14.01 1.80
N ALA A 90 -24.07 14.05 2.13
CA ALA A 90 -24.87 15.26 2.10
C ALA A 90 -24.33 16.33 3.05
N SER A 91 -23.94 15.93 4.26
CA SER A 91 -23.34 16.84 5.26
C SER A 91 -22.02 17.44 4.77
N GLU A 92 -21.15 16.63 4.16
CA GLU A 92 -19.89 17.09 3.57
C GLU A 92 -20.14 18.05 2.38
N ALA A 93 -21.08 17.72 1.49
CA ALA A 93 -21.45 18.59 0.38
C ALA A 93 -21.94 19.96 0.88
N MET A 94 -22.77 20.00 1.92
CA MET A 94 -23.23 21.24 2.53
C MET A 94 -22.08 22.02 3.20
N ALA A 95 -21.15 21.33 3.87
CA ALA A 95 -19.97 21.96 4.47
C ALA A 95 -19.06 22.63 3.41
N ARG A 96 -19.05 22.09 2.18
CA ARG A 96 -18.35 22.66 1.02
C ARG A 96 -19.17 23.70 0.24
N GLY A 97 -20.34 24.10 0.75
CA GLY A 97 -21.12 25.23 0.23
C GLY A 97 -22.28 24.86 -0.69
N ALA A 98 -22.62 23.57 -0.83
CA ALA A 98 -23.80 23.14 -1.55
C ALA A 98 -25.09 23.63 -0.86
N GLN A 99 -26.14 23.94 -1.65
CA GLN A 99 -27.41 24.44 -1.12
C GLN A 99 -28.12 23.38 -0.26
N PRO A 100 -28.33 23.62 1.06
CA PRO A 100 -28.80 22.58 1.98
C PRO A 100 -30.13 21.95 1.61
N GLY A 101 -31.11 22.74 1.15
CA GLY A 101 -32.42 22.24 0.74
C GLY A 101 -32.31 21.25 -0.41
N SER A 102 -31.65 21.65 -1.50
CA SER A 102 -31.49 20.80 -2.69
C SER A 102 -30.71 19.51 -2.41
N VAL A 103 -29.65 19.58 -1.60
CA VAL A 103 -28.87 18.38 -1.23
C VAL A 103 -29.71 17.44 -0.36
N SER A 104 -30.49 17.98 0.57
CA SER A 104 -31.39 17.19 1.42
C SER A 104 -32.46 16.49 0.58
N ASP A 105 -33.08 17.21 -0.37
CA ASP A 105 -34.10 16.66 -1.28
C ASP A 105 -33.53 15.50 -2.12
N VAL A 106 -32.32 15.65 -2.65
CA VAL A 106 -31.65 14.58 -3.43
C VAL A 106 -31.26 13.40 -2.54
N ALA A 107 -30.74 13.65 -1.34
CA ALA A 107 -30.41 12.58 -0.40
C ALA A 107 -31.66 11.78 0.01
N GLU A 108 -32.76 12.48 0.33
CA GLU A 108 -34.05 11.85 0.65
C GLU A 108 -34.62 11.08 -0.54
N LEU A 109 -34.50 11.62 -1.75
CA LEU A 109 -34.89 10.95 -3.00
C LEU A 109 -34.20 9.58 -3.14
N LEU A 110 -32.90 9.52 -2.86
CA LEU A 110 -32.08 8.31 -2.96
C LEU A 110 -32.32 7.34 -1.78
N CYS A 111 -32.67 7.84 -0.60
CA CYS A 111 -32.82 7.01 0.61
C CYS A 111 -34.22 6.42 0.83
N THR A 112 -35.27 7.03 0.27
CA THR A 112 -36.65 6.59 0.54
C THR A 112 -36.98 5.26 -0.14
N PRO A 113 -37.60 4.28 0.55
CA PRO A 113 -38.04 3.00 -0.04
C PRO A 113 -38.87 3.17 -1.31
N MET A 114 -38.67 2.28 -2.28
CA MET A 114 -38.95 2.58 -3.69
C MET A 114 -40.15 1.78 -4.20
N ALA A 115 -41.36 2.31 -4.03
CA ALA A 115 -42.54 1.76 -4.70
C ALA A 115 -42.59 2.13 -6.21
N GLU A 116 -41.91 3.22 -6.59
CA GLU A 116 -41.91 3.75 -7.95
C GLU A 116 -40.70 3.24 -8.77
N PRO A 117 -40.92 2.58 -9.92
CA PRO A 117 -39.84 2.02 -10.75
C PRO A 117 -38.81 3.06 -11.24
N ALA A 118 -39.25 4.28 -11.53
CA ALA A 118 -38.37 5.36 -12.00
C ALA A 118 -37.36 5.80 -10.94
N ARG A 119 -37.77 5.80 -9.67
CA ARG A 119 -36.86 6.08 -8.54
C ARG A 119 -35.84 4.96 -8.39
N ALA A 120 -36.29 3.69 -8.44
CA ALA A 120 -35.40 2.53 -8.33
C ALA A 120 -34.32 2.51 -9.42
N GLU A 121 -34.70 2.86 -10.65
CA GLU A 121 -33.74 3.01 -11.75
C GLU A 121 -32.75 4.17 -11.49
N LEU A 122 -33.21 5.32 -10.97
CA LEU A 122 -32.32 6.44 -10.62
C LEU A 122 -31.24 6.01 -9.62
N LEU A 123 -31.64 5.38 -8.52
CA LEU A 123 -30.70 4.92 -7.48
C LEU A 123 -29.72 3.89 -8.04
N LEU A 124 -30.21 2.90 -8.79
CA LEU A 124 -29.37 1.88 -9.42
C LEU A 124 -28.31 2.50 -10.34
N ARG A 125 -28.71 3.45 -11.17
CA ARG A 125 -27.81 4.11 -12.12
C ARG A 125 -26.82 5.04 -11.43
N TRP A 126 -27.25 5.75 -10.39
CA TRP A 126 -26.34 6.53 -9.56
C TRP A 126 -25.29 5.64 -8.86
N GLN A 127 -25.70 4.49 -8.32
CA GLN A 127 -24.78 3.48 -7.76
C GLN A 127 -23.84 2.86 -8.82
N GLN A 128 -24.27 2.76 -10.09
CA GLN A 128 -23.41 2.31 -11.19
C GLN A 128 -22.39 3.38 -11.61
N LEU A 129 -22.73 4.66 -11.46
CA LEU A 129 -21.89 5.79 -11.87
C LEU A 129 -20.85 6.18 -10.81
N THR A 130 -21.20 6.11 -9.52
CA THR A 130 -20.31 6.49 -8.39
C THR A 130 -19.01 5.68 -8.35
N GLY A 131 -19.05 4.39 -8.69
CA GLY A 131 -17.88 3.50 -8.68
C GLY A 131 -16.77 3.93 -9.65
N PRO A 132 -17.07 4.08 -10.95
CA PRO A 132 -16.12 4.61 -11.94
C PRO A 132 -15.58 5.99 -11.58
N ILE A 133 -16.39 6.90 -11.03
CA ILE A 133 -15.93 8.22 -10.57
C ILE A 133 -14.91 8.09 -9.45
N ALA A 134 -15.17 7.22 -8.46
CA ALA A 134 -14.22 6.97 -7.38
C ALA A 134 -12.90 6.40 -7.92
N ALA A 135 -12.94 5.38 -8.78
CA ALA A 135 -11.73 4.78 -9.35
C ALA A 135 -10.93 5.79 -10.19
N LYS A 136 -11.60 6.48 -11.14
CA LYS A 136 -10.93 7.40 -12.05
C LYS A 136 -10.47 8.68 -11.36
N GLY A 137 -11.32 9.27 -10.52
CA GLY A 137 -11.01 10.50 -9.80
C GLY A 137 -9.95 10.31 -8.71
N VAL A 138 -10.00 9.19 -7.97
CA VAL A 138 -9.08 8.96 -6.85
C VAL A 138 -7.83 8.21 -7.29
N GLU A 139 -7.98 6.99 -7.81
CA GLU A 139 -6.85 6.08 -8.06
C GLU A 139 -6.05 6.46 -9.30
N ASP A 140 -6.73 6.89 -10.36
CA ASP A 140 -6.12 7.23 -11.64
C ASP A 140 -5.81 8.73 -11.79
N THR A 141 -6.15 9.58 -10.81
CA THR A 141 -5.86 11.02 -10.90
C THR A 141 -5.34 11.60 -9.58
N ALA A 142 -6.14 11.61 -8.50
CA ALA A 142 -5.73 12.24 -7.23
C ALA A 142 -4.44 11.64 -6.65
N MET A 143 -4.29 10.31 -6.71
CA MET A 143 -3.08 9.59 -6.30
C MET A 143 -1.83 9.95 -7.12
N TYR A 144 -1.98 10.52 -8.31
CA TYR A 144 -0.85 11.03 -9.09
C TYR A 144 -0.58 12.51 -8.83
N ARG A 145 -1.56 13.26 -8.29
CA ARG A 145 -1.42 14.68 -7.92
C ARG A 145 -0.77 14.89 -6.55
N ASP A 146 -0.93 13.99 -5.58
CA ASP A 146 -0.17 14.02 -4.30
C ASP A 146 1.07 13.12 -4.38
N ASN A 147 2.27 13.64 -4.68
CA ASN A 147 3.51 12.84 -4.70
C ASN A 147 4.31 12.91 -3.38
N ARG A 148 3.66 13.21 -2.24
CA ARG A 148 4.32 13.30 -0.93
C ARG A 148 5.02 12.01 -0.52
N LEU A 149 4.34 10.87 -0.70
CA LEU A 149 4.91 9.55 -0.45
C LEU A 149 4.23 8.52 -1.36
N LEU A 150 4.93 8.05 -2.39
CA LEU A 150 4.31 7.18 -3.38
C LEU A 150 3.88 5.81 -2.84
N SER A 151 4.41 5.35 -1.70
CA SER A 151 3.99 4.07 -1.10
C SER A 151 2.58 4.09 -0.52
N VAL A 152 2.00 5.28 -0.29
CA VAL A 152 0.62 5.41 0.22
C VAL A 152 -0.42 5.63 -0.88
N ASN A 153 0.03 5.85 -2.11
CA ASN A 153 -0.82 6.05 -3.28
C ASN A 153 -1.03 4.72 -3.98
N GLU A 154 -1.91 3.90 -3.41
CA GLU A 154 -2.15 2.55 -3.86
C GLU A 154 -3.65 2.21 -3.88
N VAL A 155 -4.06 1.34 -4.81
CA VAL A 155 -5.44 0.90 -4.98
C VAL A 155 -6.03 0.41 -3.65
N GLY A 156 -7.24 0.90 -3.34
CA GLY A 156 -7.93 0.58 -2.08
C GLY A 156 -7.40 1.31 -0.83
N ARG A 157 -6.44 2.24 -0.95
CA ARG A 157 -5.96 3.08 0.15
C ARG A 157 -6.51 4.50 0.04
N SER A 158 -6.78 5.13 1.18
CA SER A 158 -7.00 6.56 1.29
C SER A 158 -5.80 7.18 2.04
N PRO A 159 -4.95 7.97 1.36
CA PRO A 159 -3.92 8.77 2.01
C PRO A 159 -4.53 9.65 3.10
N ARG A 160 -4.17 9.36 4.35
CA ARG A 160 -4.57 10.16 5.51
C ARG A 160 -3.63 11.34 5.67
N GLU A 161 -4.18 12.51 5.96
CA GLU A 161 -3.38 13.72 6.17
C GLU A 161 -2.62 13.68 7.50
N ASP A 162 -3.25 13.12 8.52
CA ASP A 162 -2.79 13.09 9.91
C ASP A 162 -1.78 11.95 10.20
N ALA A 163 -1.84 10.86 9.44
CA ALA A 163 -0.91 9.74 9.58
C ALA A 163 -0.73 8.98 8.26
N PRO A 164 0.51 8.72 7.79
CA PRO A 164 0.71 7.97 6.57
C PRO A 164 0.31 6.49 6.70
N GLY A 165 0.07 5.95 7.89
CA GLY A 165 -0.25 4.54 8.12
C GLY A 165 -0.99 4.30 9.44
N LEU A 166 -1.25 3.03 9.75
CA LEU A 166 -1.92 2.60 10.98
C LEU A 166 -0.97 2.55 12.17
N THR A 167 -1.49 2.80 13.36
CA THR A 167 -0.90 2.35 14.62
C THR A 167 -0.98 0.83 14.75
N VAL A 168 -0.19 0.27 15.68
CA VAL A 168 -0.20 -1.18 15.96
C VAL A 168 -1.58 -1.61 16.50
N ASP A 169 -2.20 -0.79 17.34
CA ASP A 169 -3.54 -1.06 17.89
C ASP A 169 -4.63 -1.02 16.81
N GLU A 170 -4.61 -0.02 15.92
CA GLU A 170 -5.53 0.03 14.78
C GLU A 170 -5.36 -1.19 13.85
N PHE A 171 -4.11 -1.62 13.60
CA PHE A 171 -3.84 -2.84 12.83
C PHE A 171 -4.45 -4.08 13.51
N HIS A 172 -4.25 -4.24 14.82
CA HIS A 172 -4.82 -5.36 15.56
C HIS A 172 -6.35 -5.36 15.58
N ALA A 173 -6.97 -4.21 15.81
CA ALA A 173 -8.43 -4.05 15.74
C ALA A 173 -8.96 -4.45 14.35
N MET A 174 -8.27 -4.02 13.28
CA MET A 174 -8.63 -4.42 11.91
C MET A 174 -8.50 -5.93 11.69
N MET A 175 -7.48 -6.58 12.26
CA MET A 175 -7.33 -8.04 12.15
C MET A 175 -8.38 -8.81 12.95
N GLN A 176 -8.82 -8.31 14.10
CA GLN A 176 -9.93 -8.89 14.88
C GLN A 176 -11.24 -8.83 14.09
N VAL A 177 -11.61 -7.67 13.56
CA VAL A 177 -12.78 -7.50 12.69
C VAL A 177 -12.70 -8.42 11.48
N ARG A 178 -11.52 -8.51 10.85
CA ARG A 178 -11.31 -9.42 9.71
C ARG A 178 -11.50 -10.88 10.08
N ARG A 179 -11.05 -11.32 11.27
CA ARG A 179 -11.26 -12.69 11.74
C ARG A 179 -12.75 -13.02 11.90
N GLU A 180 -13.53 -12.07 12.39
CA GLU A 180 -14.96 -12.26 12.68
C GLU A 180 -15.80 -12.20 11.40
N GLN A 181 -15.61 -11.16 10.59
CA GLN A 181 -16.50 -10.85 9.47
C GLN A 181 -16.01 -11.43 8.14
N ASN A 182 -14.69 -11.46 7.92
CA ASN A 182 -14.09 -11.78 6.63
C ASN A 182 -12.92 -12.80 6.71
N PRO A 183 -13.07 -13.94 7.42
CA PRO A 183 -11.95 -14.84 7.73
C PRO A 183 -11.31 -15.51 6.51
N ARG A 184 -11.97 -15.47 5.35
CA ARG A 184 -11.52 -16.08 4.10
C ARG A 184 -11.18 -15.05 3.01
N ALA A 185 -11.22 -13.75 3.31
CA ALA A 185 -10.84 -12.72 2.36
C ALA A 185 -9.34 -12.78 2.02
N LEU A 186 -8.97 -12.38 0.80
CA LEU A 186 -7.59 -12.40 0.33
C LEU A 186 -6.74 -11.36 1.05
N ASN A 187 -5.57 -11.77 1.54
CA ASN A 187 -4.51 -10.89 2.04
C ASN A 187 -3.53 -10.66 0.88
N ALA A 188 -3.92 -9.77 -0.04
CA ALA A 188 -3.10 -9.39 -1.18
C ALA A 188 -2.15 -8.25 -0.81
N THR A 189 -0.92 -8.33 -1.30
CA THR A 189 0.09 -7.26 -1.19
C THR A 189 0.50 -6.72 -2.55
N SER A 190 0.42 -7.48 -3.64
CA SER A 190 0.60 -6.96 -5.00
C SER A 190 -0.44 -7.58 -5.91
N THR A 191 -0.83 -6.87 -6.97
CA THR A 191 -1.71 -7.41 -8.02
C THR A 191 -1.25 -6.88 -9.39
N HIS A 192 -1.95 -7.29 -10.45
CA HIS A 192 -1.74 -6.73 -11.78
C HIS A 192 -2.21 -5.27 -11.91
N ASP A 193 -2.97 -4.76 -10.94
CA ASP A 193 -3.53 -3.39 -10.95
C ASP A 193 -2.90 -2.48 -9.88
N THR A 194 -2.09 -3.02 -8.96
CA THR A 194 -1.37 -2.18 -8.01
C THR A 194 -0.46 -1.19 -8.73
N LYS A 195 -0.50 0.07 -8.30
CA LYS A 195 0.26 1.20 -8.81
C LYS A 195 1.76 0.98 -8.67
N ARG A 196 2.20 0.22 -7.67
CA ARG A 196 3.57 -0.28 -7.53
C ARG A 196 3.54 -1.69 -6.92
N SER A 197 4.59 -2.46 -7.13
CA SER A 197 4.81 -3.73 -6.42
C SER A 197 5.06 -3.52 -4.91
N GLU A 198 4.83 -4.57 -4.12
CA GLU A 198 5.02 -4.55 -2.65
C GLU A 198 6.43 -4.16 -2.22
N ASP A 199 7.46 -4.65 -2.91
CA ASP A 199 8.85 -4.29 -2.62
C ASP A 199 9.16 -2.82 -2.83
N VAL A 200 8.61 -2.22 -3.89
CA VAL A 200 8.78 -0.78 -4.15
C VAL A 200 8.16 0.01 -3.02
N ARG A 201 6.95 -0.37 -2.56
CA ARG A 201 6.31 0.32 -1.43
C ARG A 201 7.09 0.13 -0.13
N TRP A 202 7.56 -1.09 0.16
CA TRP A 202 8.34 -1.35 1.39
C TRP A 202 9.69 -0.65 1.41
N ARG A 203 10.34 -0.46 0.26
CA ARG A 203 11.54 0.38 0.12
C ARG A 203 11.22 1.85 0.40
N LEU A 204 10.13 2.35 -0.17
CA LEU A 204 9.72 3.76 -0.02
C LEU A 204 9.20 4.09 1.38
N ASP A 205 8.59 3.13 2.08
CA ASP A 205 8.16 3.32 3.47
C ASP A 205 9.33 3.65 4.41
N VAL A 206 10.56 3.21 4.08
CA VAL A 206 11.79 3.56 4.83
C VAL A 206 12.06 5.06 4.82
N LEU A 207 11.63 5.80 3.79
CA LEU A 207 11.79 7.26 3.73
C LEU A 207 11.10 7.96 4.91
N THR A 208 10.06 7.35 5.47
CA THR A 208 9.36 7.87 6.66
C THR A 208 10.22 7.83 7.93
N GLU A 209 11.28 7.01 7.94
CA GLU A 209 12.19 6.85 9.07
C GLU A 209 13.45 7.73 8.95
N ILE A 210 13.78 8.17 7.73
CA ILE A 210 14.99 8.94 7.41
C ILE A 210 14.67 10.30 6.77
N VAL A 211 13.54 10.90 7.15
CA VAL A 211 13.02 12.12 6.50
C VAL A 211 14.09 13.21 6.35
N PRO A 212 14.87 13.63 7.38
CA PRO A 212 15.85 14.70 7.21
C PRO A 212 16.93 14.41 6.16
N GLU A 213 17.36 13.15 6.07
CA GLU A 213 18.33 12.70 5.07
C GLU A 213 17.71 12.68 3.68
N TRP A 214 16.49 12.15 3.54
CA TRP A 214 15.74 12.14 2.29
C TRP A 214 15.57 13.55 1.74
N THR A 215 15.09 14.48 2.55
CA THR A 215 14.81 15.86 2.12
C THR A 215 16.09 16.59 1.72
N ALA A 216 17.17 16.44 2.49
CA ALA A 216 18.46 17.04 2.16
C ALA A 216 19.04 16.46 0.86
N THR A 217 18.84 15.17 0.61
CA THR A 217 19.31 14.47 -0.59
C THR A 217 18.55 14.94 -1.83
N VAL A 218 17.22 15.07 -1.75
CA VAL A 218 16.42 15.61 -2.86
C VAL A 218 16.84 17.03 -3.23
N GLU A 219 17.11 17.91 -2.25
CA GLU A 219 17.57 19.27 -2.55
C GLU A 219 18.92 19.28 -3.28
N ARG A 220 19.86 18.40 -2.90
CA ARG A 220 21.12 18.24 -3.64
C ARG A 220 20.87 17.73 -5.06
N TRP A 221 20.01 16.74 -5.23
CA TRP A 221 19.68 16.19 -6.56
C TRP A 221 19.04 17.24 -7.47
N ARG A 222 18.16 18.09 -6.93
CA ARG A 222 17.57 19.22 -7.67
C ARG A 222 18.65 20.19 -8.17
N GLN A 223 19.69 20.45 -7.38
CA GLN A 223 20.81 21.29 -7.78
C GLN A 223 21.66 20.62 -8.88
N LEU A 224 22.02 19.34 -8.69
CA LEU A 224 22.79 18.56 -9.66
C LEU A 224 22.06 18.42 -11.01
N ASN A 225 20.74 18.29 -10.98
CA ASN A 225 19.91 18.10 -12.17
C ASN A 225 19.35 19.39 -12.76
N ALA A 226 19.59 20.56 -12.13
CA ALA A 226 19.15 21.86 -12.61
C ALA A 226 19.58 22.16 -14.07
N PRO A 227 20.79 21.80 -14.54
CA PRO A 227 21.19 22.01 -15.94
C PRO A 227 20.34 21.26 -16.96
N HIS A 228 19.64 20.20 -16.56
CA HIS A 228 18.79 19.39 -17.45
C HIS A 228 17.34 19.87 -17.48
N VAL A 229 16.94 20.75 -16.56
CA VAL A 229 15.59 21.32 -16.53
C VAL A 229 15.34 22.15 -17.79
N ARG A 230 14.13 22.04 -18.33
CA ARG A 230 13.69 22.77 -19.54
C ARG A 230 12.40 23.54 -19.25
N GLN A 231 12.04 24.41 -20.18
CA GLN A 231 10.76 25.11 -20.21
C GLN A 231 9.89 24.53 -21.34
N ALA A 232 8.64 24.21 -21.04
CA ALA A 232 7.60 23.93 -22.03
C ALA A 232 6.51 25.01 -21.85
N GLY A 233 6.51 26.00 -22.74
CA GLY A 233 5.73 27.23 -22.53
C GLY A 233 6.22 28.01 -21.31
N SER A 234 5.34 28.28 -20.35
CA SER A 234 5.65 28.96 -19.09
C SER A 234 6.05 28.02 -17.95
N LEU A 235 6.15 26.71 -18.21
CA LEU A 235 6.30 25.69 -17.18
C LEU A 235 7.69 25.08 -17.16
N ARG A 236 8.24 24.98 -15.95
CA ARG A 236 9.39 24.14 -15.63
C ARG A 236 9.04 22.66 -15.87
N VAL A 237 9.90 21.94 -16.58
CA VAL A 237 9.78 20.48 -16.79
C VAL A 237 10.99 19.75 -16.17
N PRO A 238 10.76 18.77 -15.28
CA PRO A 238 9.48 18.44 -14.63
C PRO A 238 9.00 19.56 -13.69
N VAL A 239 7.68 19.62 -13.42
CA VAL A 239 7.16 20.47 -12.32
C VAL A 239 7.66 19.93 -10.98
N ALA A 240 7.81 20.78 -9.96
CA ALA A 240 8.49 20.41 -8.71
C ALA A 240 7.86 19.18 -8.01
N ASN A 241 6.52 19.13 -7.96
CA ASN A 241 5.76 17.98 -7.47
C ASN A 241 6.09 16.68 -8.24
N ALA A 242 6.10 16.76 -9.58
CA ALA A 242 6.43 15.64 -10.45
C ALA A 242 7.85 15.13 -10.23
N GLU A 243 8.81 16.04 -10.08
CA GLU A 243 10.22 15.73 -9.85
C GLU A 243 10.42 14.93 -8.56
N SER A 244 9.79 15.35 -7.45
CA SER A 244 9.85 14.62 -6.17
C SER A 244 9.32 13.19 -6.30
N GLY A 245 8.19 13.01 -7.00
CA GLY A 245 7.66 11.69 -7.30
C GLY A 245 8.57 10.85 -8.21
N LEU A 246 9.26 11.46 -9.17
CA LEU A 246 10.21 10.77 -10.05
C LEU A 246 11.43 10.27 -9.29
N TYR A 247 11.99 11.06 -8.37
CA TYR A 247 13.09 10.60 -7.52
C TYR A 247 12.68 9.39 -6.65
N GLN A 248 11.47 9.42 -6.08
CA GLN A 248 10.92 8.25 -5.36
C GLN A 248 10.77 7.03 -6.27
N ALA A 249 10.23 7.20 -7.48
CA ALA A 249 10.10 6.09 -8.43
C ALA A 249 11.48 5.49 -8.78
N ILE A 250 12.48 6.34 -9.05
CA ILE A 250 13.85 5.92 -9.39
C ILE A 250 14.46 5.09 -8.26
N VAL A 251 14.49 5.60 -7.02
CA VAL A 251 15.08 4.85 -5.89
C VAL A 251 14.27 3.62 -5.51
N GLY A 252 12.95 3.66 -5.73
CA GLY A 252 12.04 2.56 -5.45
C GLY A 252 12.31 1.33 -6.32
N VAL A 253 12.64 1.52 -7.61
CA VAL A 253 12.93 0.42 -8.55
C VAL A 253 14.41 0.27 -8.93
N TRP A 254 15.33 1.00 -8.30
CA TRP A 254 16.74 0.92 -8.63
C TRP A 254 17.29 -0.51 -8.48
N GLU A 255 17.91 -1.01 -9.55
CA GLU A 255 18.44 -2.37 -9.65
C GLU A 255 19.96 -2.38 -9.83
N ASN A 256 20.48 -1.57 -10.77
CA ASN A 256 21.87 -1.58 -11.20
C ASN A 256 22.47 -0.17 -11.25
N SER A 257 23.79 -0.07 -11.04
CA SER A 257 24.54 1.18 -11.19
C SER A 257 25.80 0.96 -12.05
N PRO A 258 25.98 1.70 -13.16
CA PRO A 258 25.04 2.66 -13.75
C PRO A 258 23.75 1.96 -14.25
N PRO A 259 22.63 2.69 -14.39
CA PRO A 259 21.41 2.12 -14.94
C PRO A 259 21.61 1.75 -16.42
N ASP A 260 21.04 0.63 -16.83
CA ASP A 260 21.03 0.26 -18.25
C ASP A 260 19.92 0.97 -19.03
N ARG A 261 19.93 0.82 -20.35
CA ARG A 261 18.92 1.42 -21.23
C ARG A 261 17.50 0.96 -20.90
N GLN A 262 17.32 -0.30 -20.52
CA GLN A 262 16.00 -0.85 -20.22
C GLN A 262 15.41 -0.20 -18.97
N PHE A 263 16.23 0.02 -17.94
CA PHE A 263 15.85 0.77 -16.75
C PHE A 263 15.41 2.19 -17.09
N VAL A 264 16.21 2.92 -17.88
CA VAL A 264 15.88 4.30 -18.30
C VAL A 264 14.56 4.33 -19.07
N ASP A 265 14.35 3.41 -20.01
CA ASP A 265 13.11 3.32 -20.78
C ASP A 265 11.88 3.03 -19.90
N ARG A 266 12.02 2.22 -18.84
CA ARG A 266 10.96 1.99 -17.85
C ARG A 266 10.60 3.26 -17.08
N ILE A 267 11.59 4.04 -16.66
CA ILE A 267 11.34 5.31 -15.94
C ILE A 267 10.70 6.36 -16.86
N VAL A 268 11.13 6.44 -18.13
CA VAL A 268 10.49 7.32 -19.14
C VAL A 268 9.02 6.92 -19.32
N ALA A 269 8.73 5.64 -19.54
CA ALA A 269 7.36 5.17 -19.72
C ALA A 269 6.47 5.47 -18.50
N TYR A 270 7.00 5.27 -17.29
CA TYR A 270 6.32 5.67 -16.06
C TYR A 270 6.10 7.18 -15.96
N ALA A 271 7.11 8.00 -16.29
CA ALA A 271 7.02 9.45 -16.20
C ALA A 271 5.92 10.02 -17.11
N ILE A 272 5.84 9.53 -18.36
CA ILE A 272 4.80 9.92 -19.31
C ILE A 272 3.42 9.45 -18.85
N LYS A 273 3.30 8.17 -18.42
CA LYS A 273 2.04 7.66 -17.87
C LYS A 273 1.60 8.51 -16.67
N ALA A 274 2.46 8.71 -15.68
CA ALA A 274 2.15 9.52 -14.51
C ALA A 274 1.77 10.96 -14.86
N ALA A 275 2.38 11.56 -15.89
CA ALA A 275 2.00 12.89 -16.36
C ALA A 275 0.60 12.92 -16.96
N ARG A 276 0.23 11.91 -17.76
CA ARG A 276 -1.11 11.79 -18.36
C ARG A 276 -2.20 11.49 -17.33
N GLU A 277 -1.92 10.60 -16.37
CA GLU A 277 -2.86 10.29 -15.27
C GLU A 277 -3.14 11.53 -14.39
N ARG A 278 -2.17 12.43 -14.22
CA ARG A 278 -2.39 13.70 -13.50
C ARG A 278 -3.38 14.62 -14.20
N SER A 279 -3.50 14.54 -15.53
CA SER A 279 -4.38 15.39 -16.34
C SER A 279 -4.24 16.90 -16.08
N LEU A 280 -3.02 17.37 -15.73
CA LEU A 280 -2.79 18.81 -15.46
C LEU A 280 -2.18 19.56 -16.65
N ARG A 281 -1.41 18.86 -17.50
CA ARG A 281 -0.63 19.44 -18.61
C ARG A 281 -0.71 18.63 -19.89
N THR A 282 -0.69 17.32 -19.75
CA THR A 282 -0.99 16.35 -20.79
C THR A 282 -2.00 15.37 -20.21
N SER A 283 -2.86 14.80 -21.06
CA SER A 283 -3.81 13.75 -20.66
C SER A 283 -3.81 12.63 -21.71
N TRP A 284 -4.62 11.61 -21.47
CA TRP A 284 -4.84 10.56 -22.48
C TRP A 284 -5.65 11.04 -23.69
N VAL A 285 -6.35 12.17 -23.57
CA VAL A 285 -7.22 12.74 -24.61
C VAL A 285 -6.55 13.91 -25.33
N ASP A 286 -5.91 14.82 -24.59
CA ASP A 286 -5.21 15.99 -25.13
C ASP A 286 -3.72 15.91 -24.79
N ILE A 287 -2.93 15.45 -25.77
CA ILE A 287 -1.50 15.17 -25.60
C ILE A 287 -0.69 16.44 -25.86
N ASP A 288 -0.03 16.95 -24.81
CA ASP A 288 1.01 17.98 -24.96
C ASP A 288 2.35 17.33 -25.30
N GLY A 289 2.60 17.18 -26.60
CA GLY A 289 3.83 16.59 -27.11
C GLY A 289 5.10 17.37 -26.76
N THR A 290 5.01 18.69 -26.53
CA THR A 290 6.17 19.50 -26.15
C THR A 290 6.56 19.22 -24.69
N TYR A 291 5.56 19.16 -23.80
CA TYR A 291 5.77 18.78 -22.41
C TYR A 291 6.30 17.34 -22.27
N GLU A 292 5.71 16.39 -22.98
CA GLU A 292 6.11 14.98 -22.92
C GLU A 292 7.55 14.77 -23.42
N GLN A 293 7.93 15.39 -24.53
CA GLN A 293 9.31 15.32 -25.05
C GLN A 293 10.31 15.94 -24.08
N ALA A 294 9.98 17.08 -23.46
CA ALA A 294 10.84 17.71 -22.46
C ALA A 294 11.00 16.83 -21.21
N LEU A 295 9.94 16.14 -20.78
CA LEU A 295 9.96 15.23 -19.64
C LEU A 295 10.79 13.98 -19.92
N GLU A 296 10.62 13.37 -21.10
CA GLU A 296 11.46 12.26 -21.55
C GLU A 296 12.94 12.67 -21.63
N ALA A 297 13.23 13.81 -22.25
CA ALA A 297 14.59 14.32 -22.37
C ALA A 297 15.25 14.55 -21.00
N TRP A 298 14.50 15.07 -20.02
CA TRP A 298 14.98 15.24 -18.66
C TRP A 298 15.35 13.91 -17.99
N VAL A 299 14.45 12.91 -18.03
CA VAL A 299 14.70 11.58 -17.45
C VAL A 299 15.91 10.93 -18.09
N ARG A 300 16.00 10.96 -19.43
CA ARG A 300 17.13 10.40 -20.17
C ARG A 300 18.44 11.12 -19.86
N ALA A 301 18.41 12.43 -19.61
CA ALA A 301 19.61 13.18 -19.28
C ALA A 301 20.12 12.83 -17.87
N ILE A 302 19.25 12.81 -16.85
CA ILE A 302 19.70 12.57 -15.47
C ILE A 302 20.13 11.12 -15.20
N LEU A 303 19.61 10.16 -15.98
CA LEU A 303 19.94 8.73 -15.87
C LEU A 303 20.92 8.24 -16.95
N GLY A 304 21.23 9.09 -17.94
CA GLY A 304 22.08 8.74 -19.07
C GLY A 304 23.54 9.15 -18.90
N PRO A 305 24.33 9.05 -19.98
CA PRO A 305 25.76 9.42 -19.98
C PRO A 305 26.01 10.90 -19.63
N ASP A 306 25.04 11.77 -19.89
CA ASP A 306 25.11 13.20 -19.59
C ASP A 306 24.74 13.53 -18.14
N GLY A 307 24.26 12.55 -17.37
CA GLY A 307 23.84 12.72 -16.00
C GLY A 307 25.03 12.93 -15.07
N SER A 308 24.81 13.66 -13.97
CA SER A 308 25.85 13.88 -12.97
C SER A 308 26.31 12.53 -12.38
N PRO A 309 27.62 12.19 -12.45
CA PRO A 309 28.15 10.97 -11.81
C PRO A 309 27.92 10.97 -10.30
N GLU A 310 27.95 12.15 -9.67
CA GLU A 310 27.65 12.34 -8.25
C GLU A 310 26.18 12.01 -7.96
N PHE A 311 25.23 12.47 -8.79
CA PHE A 311 23.82 12.11 -8.67
C PHE A 311 23.61 10.60 -8.75
N LEU A 312 24.16 9.93 -9.77
CA LEU A 312 24.01 8.48 -9.94
C LEU A 312 24.62 7.70 -8.77
N SER A 313 25.77 8.17 -8.25
CA SER A 313 26.41 7.57 -7.07
C SER A 313 25.56 7.74 -5.81
N GLU A 314 24.98 8.92 -5.58
CA GLU A 314 24.08 9.17 -4.45
C GLU A 314 22.77 8.37 -4.57
N VAL A 315 22.19 8.25 -5.76
CA VAL A 315 21.02 7.39 -6.02
C VAL A 315 21.33 5.94 -5.68
N ALA A 316 22.46 5.42 -6.15
CA ALA A 316 22.87 4.05 -5.86
C ALA A 316 23.09 3.81 -4.35
N ALA A 317 23.71 4.76 -3.65
CA ALA A 317 23.93 4.68 -2.21
C ALA A 317 22.62 4.68 -1.41
N LEU A 318 21.73 5.63 -1.70
CA LEU A 318 20.43 5.70 -1.03
C LEU A 318 19.58 4.47 -1.37
N ALA A 319 19.49 4.09 -2.65
CA ALA A 319 18.70 2.94 -3.06
C ALA A 319 19.21 1.62 -2.46
N GLY A 320 20.53 1.43 -2.33
CA GLY A 320 21.10 0.27 -1.65
C GLY A 320 20.69 0.20 -0.16
N ARG A 321 20.67 1.34 0.51
CA ARG A 321 20.14 1.44 1.89
C ARG A 321 18.64 1.14 1.97
N LEU A 322 17.83 1.71 1.08
CA LEU A 322 16.39 1.44 1.02
C LEU A 322 16.11 -0.02 0.68
N ALA A 323 16.91 -0.64 -0.20
CA ALA A 323 16.78 -2.04 -0.56
C ALA A 323 16.98 -2.97 0.64
N TRP A 324 17.99 -2.69 1.48
CA TRP A 324 18.24 -3.47 2.70
C TRP A 324 17.06 -3.41 3.68
N PHE A 325 16.65 -2.19 4.06
CA PHE A 325 15.56 -2.02 5.02
C PHE A 325 14.19 -2.40 4.43
N GLY A 326 13.99 -2.20 3.12
CA GLY A 326 12.82 -2.65 2.39
C GLY A 326 12.72 -4.18 2.36
N ALA A 327 13.83 -4.90 2.23
CA ALA A 327 13.84 -6.36 2.31
C ALA A 327 13.47 -6.86 3.72
N LEU A 328 13.97 -6.21 4.78
CA LEU A 328 13.57 -6.48 6.17
C LEU A 328 12.08 -6.19 6.41
N ASN A 329 11.57 -5.04 5.94
CA ASN A 329 10.13 -4.74 5.95
C ASN A 329 9.33 -5.82 5.21
N GLY A 330 9.85 -6.31 4.08
CA GLY A 330 9.23 -7.35 3.29
C GLY A 330 9.15 -8.71 3.98
N LEU A 331 10.10 -9.07 4.85
CA LEU A 331 10.00 -10.28 5.68
C LEU A 331 8.87 -10.15 6.69
N SER A 332 8.81 -9.04 7.42
CA SER A 332 7.72 -8.77 8.36
C SER A 332 6.37 -8.77 7.67
N ALA A 333 6.22 -8.04 6.56
CA ALA A 333 4.98 -7.97 5.82
C ALA A 333 4.57 -9.32 5.22
N THR A 334 5.52 -10.13 4.74
CA THR A 334 5.25 -11.49 4.24
C THR A 334 4.79 -12.42 5.35
N LEU A 335 5.41 -12.34 6.54
CA LEU A 335 4.99 -13.12 7.69
C LEU A 335 3.56 -12.75 8.11
N LEU A 336 3.27 -11.45 8.23
CA LEU A 336 1.93 -10.94 8.54
C LEU A 336 0.91 -11.40 7.50
N LYS A 337 1.20 -11.24 6.20
CA LYS A 337 0.37 -11.71 5.08
C LYS A 337 -0.02 -13.19 5.24
N ALA A 338 0.96 -14.03 5.57
CA ALA A 338 0.79 -15.47 5.68
C ALA A 338 0.12 -15.93 6.99
N THR A 339 0.11 -15.13 8.05
CA THR A 339 -0.30 -15.57 9.40
C THR A 339 -1.53 -14.85 9.97
N CYS A 340 -1.81 -13.64 9.49
CA CYS A 340 -3.05 -12.93 9.82
C CYS A 340 -4.30 -13.69 9.32
N PRO A 341 -5.49 -13.38 9.88
CA PRO A 341 -6.76 -13.90 9.39
C PRO A 341 -6.95 -13.58 7.90
N GLY A 342 -7.55 -14.50 7.14
CA GLY A 342 -7.63 -14.42 5.68
C GLY A 342 -6.77 -15.46 4.96
N ILE A 343 -6.81 -15.39 3.62
CA ILE A 343 -6.08 -16.28 2.71
C ILE A 343 -4.94 -15.48 2.07
N PRO A 344 -3.66 -15.83 2.30
CA PRO A 344 -2.54 -15.12 1.68
C PRO A 344 -2.62 -15.24 0.16
N ASP A 345 -2.51 -14.12 -0.53
CA ASP A 345 -2.38 -14.05 -1.98
C ASP A 345 -0.96 -13.62 -2.36
N THR A 346 -0.42 -14.23 -3.42
CA THR A 346 0.93 -13.95 -3.90
C THR A 346 0.85 -13.76 -5.41
N TYR A 347 1.02 -12.51 -5.85
CA TYR A 347 1.14 -12.21 -7.28
C TYR A 347 2.34 -12.93 -7.88
N GLN A 348 2.24 -13.31 -9.16
CA GLN A 348 3.27 -14.09 -9.83
C GLN A 348 4.66 -13.43 -9.66
N GLY A 349 5.51 -14.10 -8.89
CA GLY A 349 6.86 -13.65 -8.60
C GLY A 349 7.14 -12.89 -7.35
N ALA A 350 6.12 -12.49 -6.62
CA ALA A 350 6.26 -11.87 -5.31
C ALA A 350 6.71 -12.86 -4.22
N GLU A 351 6.93 -14.14 -4.53
CA GLU A 351 7.66 -15.06 -3.65
C GLU A 351 9.12 -14.64 -3.44
N THR A 352 9.68 -13.85 -4.35
CA THR A 352 10.98 -13.15 -4.22
C THR A 352 10.76 -11.64 -4.33
N GLN A 353 11.85 -10.85 -4.42
CA GLN A 353 11.75 -9.43 -4.71
C GLN A 353 11.25 -9.18 -6.14
N VAL A 354 10.30 -8.25 -6.29
CA VAL A 354 9.81 -7.73 -7.58
C VAL A 354 9.81 -6.21 -7.52
N LEU A 355 10.63 -5.56 -8.35
CA LEU A 355 10.67 -4.10 -8.45
C LEU A 355 9.93 -3.64 -9.70
N ALA A 356 8.61 -3.52 -9.58
CA ALA A 356 7.72 -3.08 -10.66
C ALA A 356 6.92 -1.83 -10.30
N LEU A 357 6.77 -0.94 -11.28
CA LEU A 357 5.85 0.19 -11.29
C LEU A 357 4.47 -0.26 -11.83
N VAL A 358 3.60 0.69 -12.11
CA VAL A 358 2.23 0.45 -12.61
C VAL A 358 2.22 -0.26 -13.98
N ASP A 359 1.11 -0.93 -14.31
CA ASP A 359 0.83 -1.52 -15.64
C ASP A 359 1.29 -0.60 -16.79
N PRO A 360 2.06 -1.09 -17.77
CA PRO A 360 2.44 -2.50 -18.00
C PRO A 360 3.73 -2.97 -17.35
N ASP A 361 4.40 -2.17 -16.52
CA ASP A 361 5.68 -2.58 -15.91
C ASP A 361 5.54 -3.78 -14.96
N ASN A 362 4.40 -3.91 -14.27
CA ASN A 362 4.04 -5.04 -13.42
C ASN A 362 3.57 -6.30 -14.19
N ARG A 363 3.45 -6.23 -15.53
CA ARG A 363 3.05 -7.35 -16.39
C ARG A 363 4.22 -8.01 -17.12
N ARG A 364 5.47 -7.62 -16.79
CA ARG A 364 6.68 -8.24 -17.34
C ARG A 364 6.71 -9.76 -17.08
N PRO A 365 7.29 -10.55 -17.99
CA PRO A 365 7.37 -11.99 -17.82
C PRO A 365 8.18 -12.36 -16.58
N VAL A 366 7.82 -13.50 -16.02
CA VAL A 366 8.41 -14.04 -14.82
C VAL A 366 9.40 -15.16 -15.18
N ASP A 367 10.62 -15.10 -14.64
CA ASP A 367 11.59 -16.20 -14.72
C ASP A 367 11.34 -17.24 -13.60
N PHE A 368 10.45 -18.19 -13.87
CA PHE A 368 10.17 -19.29 -12.93
C PHE A 368 11.34 -20.26 -12.77
N ALA A 369 12.18 -20.43 -13.79
CA ALA A 369 13.31 -21.36 -13.73
C ALA A 369 14.35 -20.92 -12.70
N SER A 370 14.67 -19.62 -12.67
CA SER A 370 15.55 -19.03 -11.66
C SER A 370 14.99 -19.22 -10.24
N ARG A 371 13.68 -19.04 -10.06
CA ARG A 371 13.03 -19.18 -8.75
C ARG A 371 12.91 -20.61 -8.26
N ASP A 372 12.70 -21.56 -9.17
CA ASP A 372 12.72 -22.98 -8.84
C ASP A 372 14.13 -23.40 -8.38
N ALA A 373 15.17 -22.91 -9.04
CA ALA A 373 16.56 -23.16 -8.64
C ALA A 373 16.87 -22.57 -7.25
N ALA A 374 16.43 -21.33 -6.98
CA ALA A 374 16.56 -20.70 -5.67
C ALA A 374 15.85 -21.51 -4.57
N LEU A 375 14.59 -21.92 -4.82
CA LEU A 375 13.81 -22.72 -3.87
C LEU A 375 14.46 -24.09 -3.60
N ALA A 376 15.01 -24.73 -4.63
CA ALA A 376 15.72 -26.00 -4.49
C ALA A 376 16.99 -25.84 -3.63
N GLY A 377 17.78 -24.79 -3.87
CA GLY A 377 18.97 -24.48 -3.06
C GLY A 377 18.63 -24.26 -1.59
N GLN A 378 17.51 -23.57 -1.30
CA GLN A 378 17.04 -23.34 0.07
C GLN A 378 16.63 -24.62 0.80
N ARG A 379 16.02 -25.56 0.10
CA ARG A 379 15.65 -26.87 0.69
C ARG A 379 16.89 -27.66 1.08
N GLN A 380 17.99 -27.53 0.34
CA GLN A 380 19.26 -28.19 0.65
C GLN A 380 19.97 -27.56 1.85
N ALA A 381 19.87 -26.25 2.04
CA ALA A 381 20.51 -25.54 3.16
C ALA A 381 19.90 -25.86 4.54
N GLY A 382 18.68 -26.39 4.61
CA GLY A 382 18.04 -26.78 5.88
C GLY A 382 17.63 -25.59 6.76
N SER A 383 17.73 -25.73 8.08
CA SER A 383 17.32 -24.70 9.07
C SER A 383 18.42 -23.72 9.49
N GLU A 384 19.69 -24.02 9.19
CA GLU A 384 20.80 -23.08 9.43
C GLU A 384 20.87 -22.10 8.25
N ARG A 385 20.05 -21.04 8.30
CA ARG A 385 20.03 -20.00 7.27
C ARG A 385 20.83 -18.78 7.71
N ASP A 386 21.79 -18.37 6.88
CA ASP A 386 22.34 -17.03 6.94
C ASP A 386 21.32 -16.04 6.38
N TRP A 387 20.52 -15.44 7.27
CA TRP A 387 19.51 -14.45 6.89
C TRP A 387 20.12 -13.18 6.28
N GLY A 388 21.36 -12.83 6.63
CA GLY A 388 22.04 -11.67 6.06
C GLY A 388 22.39 -11.89 4.60
N ALA A 389 22.96 -13.06 4.28
CA ALA A 389 23.18 -13.48 2.90
C ALA A 389 21.86 -13.65 2.13
N ALA A 390 20.86 -14.30 2.74
CA ALA A 390 19.58 -14.57 2.12
C ALA A 390 18.73 -13.30 1.86
N LEU A 391 18.97 -12.22 2.60
CA LEU A 391 18.37 -10.91 2.32
C LEU A 391 19.01 -10.24 1.10
N ARG A 392 20.32 -10.43 0.91
CA ARG A 392 21.07 -9.87 -0.24
C ARG A 392 20.74 -10.57 -1.55
N ASP A 393 20.54 -11.89 -1.51
CA ASP A 393 20.13 -12.69 -2.68
C ASP A 393 18.60 -12.77 -2.86
N VAL A 394 17.85 -11.99 -2.05
CA VAL A 394 16.38 -11.88 -2.01
C VAL A 394 15.62 -13.19 -1.77
N SER A 395 16.32 -14.27 -1.46
CA SER A 395 15.76 -15.60 -1.31
C SER A 395 15.07 -15.77 0.05
N ALA A 396 15.47 -15.01 1.08
CA ALA A 396 14.91 -15.09 2.44
C ALA A 396 13.38 -15.09 2.50
N ARG A 397 12.74 -14.27 1.63
CA ARG A 397 11.28 -14.20 1.54
C ARG A 397 10.66 -15.48 1.01
N GLN A 398 11.24 -16.07 -0.03
CA GLN A 398 10.74 -17.29 -0.65
C GLN A 398 10.73 -18.44 0.37
N ALA A 399 11.79 -18.54 1.17
CA ALA A 399 11.88 -19.52 2.24
C ALA A 399 10.86 -19.28 3.35
N LEU A 400 10.73 -18.03 3.81
CA LEU A 400 9.77 -17.63 4.84
C LEU A 400 8.33 -17.94 4.40
N LEU A 401 7.96 -17.53 3.19
CA LEU A 401 6.65 -17.78 2.62
C LEU A 401 6.38 -19.28 2.47
N GLY A 402 7.33 -20.04 1.92
CA GLY A 402 7.22 -21.49 1.78
C GLY A 402 7.04 -22.22 3.12
N GLY A 403 7.78 -21.80 4.15
CA GLY A 403 7.66 -22.31 5.53
C GLY A 403 6.29 -22.00 6.13
N ALA A 404 5.85 -20.74 6.06
CA ALA A 404 4.55 -20.32 6.57
C ALA A 404 3.39 -21.03 5.85
N LEU A 405 3.42 -21.16 4.53
CA LEU A 405 2.41 -21.90 3.76
C LEU A 405 2.40 -23.40 4.08
N THR A 406 3.56 -23.99 4.34
CA THR A 406 3.65 -25.39 4.81
C THR A 406 2.98 -25.56 6.17
N LEU A 407 3.20 -24.63 7.10
CA LEU A 407 2.51 -24.63 8.39
C LEU A 407 0.99 -24.44 8.22
N ARG A 408 0.55 -23.52 7.35
CA ARG A 408 -0.88 -23.35 7.07
C ARG A 408 -1.55 -24.64 6.60
N ARG A 409 -0.87 -25.39 5.74
CA ARG A 409 -1.36 -26.70 5.27
C ARG A 409 -1.37 -27.76 6.37
N ARG A 410 -0.40 -27.71 7.29
CA ARG A 410 -0.27 -28.66 8.41
C ARG A 410 -1.26 -28.39 9.55
N TYR A 411 -1.57 -27.12 9.82
CA TYR A 411 -2.43 -26.67 10.92
C TYR A 411 -3.63 -25.85 10.42
N PRO A 412 -4.44 -26.37 9.48
CA PRO A 412 -5.48 -25.58 8.84
C PRO A 412 -6.46 -24.95 9.83
N ASP A 413 -6.82 -25.65 10.91
CA ASP A 413 -7.75 -25.15 11.91
C ASP A 413 -7.22 -23.93 12.66
N VAL A 414 -5.91 -23.88 12.96
CA VAL A 414 -5.29 -22.73 13.63
C VAL A 414 -5.40 -21.49 12.75
N PHE A 415 -5.12 -21.63 11.45
CA PHE A 415 -5.10 -20.49 10.53
C PHE A 415 -6.50 -20.07 10.04
N LEU A 416 -7.41 -21.02 9.83
CA LEU A 416 -8.77 -20.75 9.34
C LEU A 416 -9.75 -20.43 10.47
N HIS A 417 -9.62 -21.10 11.61
CA HIS A 417 -10.60 -21.07 12.70
C HIS A 417 -10.04 -20.55 14.03
N GLY A 418 -8.72 -20.47 14.19
CA GLY A 418 -8.12 -19.96 15.42
C GLY A 418 -8.47 -18.50 15.69
N SER A 419 -8.56 -18.13 16.96
CA SER A 419 -8.72 -16.75 17.44
C SER A 419 -7.61 -15.84 16.90
N TYR A 420 -7.78 -14.52 17.01
CA TYR A 420 -6.70 -13.56 16.80
C TYR A 420 -6.52 -12.74 18.08
N GLU A 421 -5.38 -12.92 18.74
CA GLU A 421 -5.09 -12.36 20.05
C GLU A 421 -3.84 -11.47 19.96
N PRO A 422 -3.98 -10.14 19.98
CA PRO A 422 -2.84 -9.24 20.05
C PRO A 422 -1.97 -9.55 21.27
N LEU A 423 -0.64 -9.51 21.08
CA LEU A 423 0.32 -9.62 22.17
C LEU A 423 0.98 -8.26 22.40
N PRO A 424 0.74 -7.61 23.55
CA PRO A 424 1.45 -6.38 23.89
C PRO A 424 2.96 -6.61 23.94
N VAL A 425 3.70 -5.76 23.25
CA VAL A 425 5.16 -5.71 23.33
C VAL A 425 5.51 -4.67 24.40
N ALA A 426 6.28 -5.07 25.41
CA ALA A 426 6.74 -4.20 26.49
C ALA A 426 8.23 -3.86 26.35
N GLY A 427 8.70 -2.84 27.06
CA GLY A 427 10.11 -2.43 27.10
C GLY A 427 10.46 -1.31 26.13
N ARG A 428 11.76 -1.02 26.01
CA ARG A 428 12.29 0.15 25.26
C ARG A 428 11.80 0.24 23.82
N HIS A 429 11.64 -0.90 23.13
CA HIS A 429 11.25 -0.96 21.72
C HIS A 429 9.83 -1.51 21.52
N ALA A 430 8.90 -1.23 22.45
CA ALA A 430 7.49 -1.65 22.38
C ALA A 430 6.80 -1.37 21.03
N ASN A 431 7.11 -0.24 20.39
CA ASN A 431 6.51 0.14 19.10
C ASN A 431 7.26 -0.42 17.86
N ALA A 432 8.32 -1.20 18.07
CA ALA A 432 9.19 -1.70 16.99
C ALA A 432 8.84 -3.13 16.55
N ALA A 433 7.74 -3.70 17.02
CA ALA A 433 7.24 -4.98 16.53
C ALA A 433 5.71 -5.07 16.59
N ILE A 434 5.16 -5.89 15.71
CA ILE A 434 3.77 -6.35 15.77
C ILE A 434 3.81 -7.80 16.25
N ALA A 435 3.09 -8.12 17.33
CA ALA A 435 3.03 -9.45 17.88
C ALA A 435 1.60 -9.90 18.13
N PHE A 436 1.30 -11.17 17.81
CA PHE A 436 -0.02 -11.75 18.08
C PHE A 436 0.04 -13.28 18.14
N GLN A 437 -1.02 -13.86 18.67
CA GLN A 437 -1.27 -15.29 18.69
C GLN A 437 -2.51 -15.66 17.87
N ARG A 438 -2.45 -16.84 17.25
CA ARG A 438 -3.64 -17.55 16.76
C ARG A 438 -3.82 -18.79 17.61
N ARG A 439 -4.97 -18.96 18.26
CA ARG A 439 -5.23 -20.12 19.12
C ARG A 439 -6.41 -20.94 18.64
N HIS A 440 -6.23 -22.25 18.62
CA HIS A 440 -7.27 -23.23 18.39
C HIS A 440 -7.04 -24.42 19.33
N PRO A 441 -8.05 -25.23 19.69
CA PRO A 441 -7.84 -26.42 20.53
C PRO A 441 -6.79 -27.41 20.00
N THR A 442 -6.52 -27.41 18.69
CA THR A 442 -5.51 -28.28 18.06
C THR A 442 -4.10 -27.69 18.03
N GLY A 443 -3.91 -26.43 18.42
CA GLY A 443 -2.61 -25.77 18.38
C GLY A 443 -2.68 -24.24 18.44
N SER A 444 -1.53 -23.64 18.66
CA SER A 444 -1.36 -22.19 18.64
C SER A 444 -0.12 -21.81 17.83
N ILE A 445 -0.17 -20.63 17.21
CA ILE A 445 1.03 -19.97 16.67
C ILE A 445 1.22 -18.63 17.34
N THR A 446 2.48 -18.23 17.53
CA THR A 446 2.85 -16.86 17.87
C THR A 446 3.65 -16.25 16.74
N VAL A 447 3.35 -15.00 16.42
CA VAL A 447 4.01 -14.23 15.37
C VAL A 447 4.67 -13.01 16.00
N VAL A 448 5.93 -12.73 15.65
CA VAL A 448 6.62 -11.48 15.95
C VAL A 448 7.21 -10.94 14.66
N ALA A 449 6.71 -9.79 14.22
CA ALA A 449 7.11 -9.11 13.00
C ALA A 449 7.66 -7.71 13.32
N PRO A 450 8.98 -7.52 13.37
CA PRO A 450 9.57 -6.22 13.64
C PRO A 450 9.30 -5.17 12.57
N ARG A 451 9.44 -3.90 12.95
CA ARG A 451 9.28 -2.71 12.11
C ARG A 451 10.20 -1.61 12.58
N HIS A 452 10.36 -0.56 11.77
CA HIS A 452 11.27 0.55 12.07
C HIS A 452 12.75 0.17 12.16
N TRP A 453 13.19 -0.62 11.18
CA TRP A 453 14.50 -1.24 11.14
C TRP A 453 15.66 -0.23 11.16
N THR A 454 15.46 0.99 10.66
CA THR A 454 16.54 2.01 10.66
C THR A 454 16.94 2.46 12.06
N ARG A 455 16.09 2.19 13.06
CA ARG A 455 16.35 2.46 14.48
C ARG A 455 16.97 1.27 15.21
N LEU A 456 16.99 0.09 14.56
CA LEU A 456 17.40 -1.18 15.16
C LEU A 456 18.72 -1.70 14.58
N THR A 457 19.09 -1.29 13.38
CA THR A 457 20.32 -1.74 12.72
C THR A 457 20.78 -0.76 11.65
N VAL A 458 21.98 -0.98 11.14
CA VAL A 458 22.57 -0.25 10.01
C VAL A 458 22.43 -1.05 8.71
N PRO A 459 22.57 -0.40 7.53
CA PRO A 459 22.49 -1.10 6.25
C PRO A 459 23.52 -2.24 6.15
N GLY A 460 23.04 -3.42 5.72
CA GLY A 460 23.88 -4.61 5.50
C GLY A 460 24.08 -5.51 6.71
N GLU A 461 23.61 -5.10 7.90
CA GLU A 461 23.72 -5.84 9.15
C GLU A 461 22.34 -6.22 9.72
N LEU A 462 22.23 -7.43 10.25
CA LEU A 462 21.09 -7.83 11.07
C LEU A 462 21.25 -7.23 12.47
N PRO A 463 20.14 -6.93 13.18
CA PRO A 463 20.24 -6.43 14.55
C PRO A 463 20.94 -7.43 15.46
N ASP A 464 21.87 -6.95 16.28
CA ASP A 464 22.35 -7.72 17.42
C ASP A 464 21.24 -7.90 18.46
N SER A 465 21.22 -9.05 19.13
CA SER A 465 20.42 -9.35 20.32
C SER A 465 20.34 -8.18 21.32
N GLN A 466 21.44 -7.45 21.52
CA GLN A 466 21.52 -6.31 22.46
C GLN A 466 20.58 -5.16 22.09
N VAL A 467 20.24 -4.98 20.80
CA VAL A 467 19.36 -3.86 20.39
C VAL A 467 17.98 -3.99 21.00
N TRP A 468 17.52 -5.22 21.26
CA TRP A 468 16.22 -5.47 21.85
C TRP A 468 16.14 -5.06 23.32
N ALA A 469 17.27 -4.85 24.01
CA ALA A 469 17.32 -4.41 25.41
C ALA A 469 16.35 -5.22 26.31
N ASP A 470 15.41 -4.56 26.98
CA ASP A 470 14.37 -5.15 27.84
C ASP A 470 13.06 -5.47 27.10
N THR A 471 13.09 -5.45 25.76
CA THR A 471 11.89 -5.61 24.93
C THR A 471 11.40 -7.04 24.96
N SER A 472 10.13 -7.25 25.32
CA SER A 472 9.59 -8.57 25.60
C SER A 472 8.11 -8.71 25.28
N ILE A 473 7.66 -9.97 25.15
CA ILE A 473 6.25 -10.36 25.02
C ILE A 473 5.91 -11.43 26.07
N ASN A 474 4.62 -11.66 26.30
CA ASN A 474 4.15 -12.74 27.16
C ASN A 474 3.56 -13.86 26.28
N LEU A 475 4.21 -15.02 26.25
CA LEU A 475 3.74 -16.17 25.47
C LEU A 475 2.66 -16.99 26.20
N GLY A 476 2.43 -16.70 27.49
CA GLY A 476 1.52 -17.45 28.35
C GLY A 476 2.15 -18.73 28.91
N GLY A 477 1.40 -19.48 29.72
CA GLY A 477 1.88 -20.65 30.46
C GLY A 477 2.15 -21.93 29.63
N GLU A 478 2.26 -21.83 28.31
CA GLU A 478 2.54 -22.98 27.46
C GLU A 478 3.97 -23.48 27.66
N ALA A 479 4.12 -24.80 27.82
CA ALA A 479 5.37 -25.39 28.31
C ALA A 479 6.51 -25.42 27.27
N GLN A 480 6.19 -25.46 25.97
CA GLN A 480 7.18 -25.55 24.90
C GLN A 480 6.67 -24.91 23.61
N TRP A 481 7.47 -24.01 23.07
CA TRP A 481 7.29 -23.42 21.74
C TRP A 481 8.41 -23.89 20.83
N GLU A 482 8.11 -24.11 19.55
CA GLU A 482 9.13 -24.34 18.53
C GLU A 482 9.12 -23.19 17.54
N ASP A 483 10.28 -22.63 17.21
CA ASP A 483 10.40 -21.70 16.10
C ASP A 483 10.37 -22.49 14.78
N ALA A 484 9.33 -22.31 13.99
CA ALA A 484 9.14 -23.02 12.74
C ALA A 484 10.16 -22.63 11.65
N LEU A 485 10.86 -21.51 11.81
CA LEU A 485 11.88 -21.04 10.86
C LEU A 485 13.25 -21.66 11.16
N THR A 486 13.58 -21.87 12.43
CA THR A 486 14.90 -22.35 12.89
C THR A 486 14.87 -23.81 13.40
N GLY A 487 13.70 -24.33 13.77
CA GLY A 487 13.51 -25.63 14.42
C GLY A 487 13.92 -25.64 15.90
N GLU A 488 14.23 -24.49 16.49
CA GLU A 488 14.66 -24.39 17.87
C GLU A 488 13.47 -24.47 18.83
N VAL A 489 13.63 -25.26 19.90
CA VAL A 489 12.67 -25.33 20.99
C VAL A 489 13.01 -24.26 22.00
N LEU A 490 12.08 -23.35 22.23
CA LEU A 490 12.23 -22.27 23.19
C LEU A 490 11.83 -22.74 24.58
N PRO A 491 12.63 -22.42 25.62
CA PRO A 491 12.26 -22.72 27.00
C PRO A 491 11.05 -21.86 27.41
N ALA A 492 10.16 -22.43 28.22
CA ALA A 492 9.04 -21.67 28.81
C ALA A 492 9.57 -20.58 29.77
N ARG A 493 9.74 -19.36 29.25
CA ARG A 493 10.12 -18.16 30.00
C ARG A 493 9.10 -17.07 29.75
N ASN A 494 8.56 -16.49 30.84
CA ASN A 494 7.67 -15.33 30.78
C ASN A 494 8.18 -14.24 31.74
N PRO A 495 8.37 -12.99 31.27
CA PRO A 495 8.25 -12.57 29.88
C PRO A 495 9.34 -13.21 28.99
N THR A 496 9.04 -13.40 27.70
CA THR A 496 9.98 -13.88 26.68
C THR A 496 10.65 -12.68 26.02
N MET A 497 11.98 -12.63 26.00
CA MET A 497 12.73 -11.52 25.42
C MET A 497 12.73 -11.60 23.89
N LEU A 498 12.53 -10.47 23.22
CA LEU A 498 12.62 -10.42 21.75
C LEU A 498 14.03 -10.75 21.26
N ALA A 499 15.06 -10.46 22.06
CA ALA A 499 16.42 -10.89 21.79
C ALA A 499 16.50 -12.41 21.56
N ASP A 500 15.85 -13.21 22.41
CA ASP A 500 15.87 -14.67 22.31
C ASP A 500 15.14 -15.16 21.04
N LEU A 501 14.09 -14.44 20.62
CA LEU A 501 13.26 -14.80 19.47
C LEU A 501 13.85 -14.39 18.13
N LEU A 502 14.63 -13.30 18.09
CA LEU A 502 15.03 -12.63 16.86
C LEU A 502 16.54 -12.68 16.58
N THR A 503 17.32 -13.38 17.42
CA THR A 503 18.77 -13.52 17.21
C THR A 503 19.09 -14.35 15.96
N LYS A 504 18.33 -15.42 15.72
CA LYS A 504 18.58 -16.35 14.60
C LYS A 504 17.75 -16.07 13.36
N SER A 505 16.76 -15.19 13.44
CA SER A 505 15.91 -14.79 12.32
C SER A 505 15.37 -13.38 12.57
N PRO A 506 15.27 -12.52 11.54
CA PRO A 506 14.70 -11.17 11.69
C PRO A 506 13.20 -11.16 12.03
N VAL A 507 12.53 -12.32 11.97
CA VAL A 507 11.11 -12.47 12.33
C VAL A 507 10.94 -13.78 13.10
N ALA A 508 9.89 -13.91 13.92
CA ALA A 508 9.61 -15.15 14.64
C ALA A 508 8.24 -15.72 14.29
N LEU A 509 8.20 -17.04 14.01
CA LEU A 509 6.99 -17.81 13.82
C LEU A 509 7.04 -19.05 14.71
N LEU A 510 6.45 -18.92 15.90
CA LEU A 510 6.47 -19.98 16.90
C LEU A 510 5.22 -20.83 16.78
N ILE A 511 5.35 -22.11 17.09
CA ILE A 511 4.25 -23.05 17.16
C ILE A 511 4.24 -23.82 18.48
N HIS A 512 3.04 -24.06 18.98
CA HIS A 512 2.78 -24.95 20.09
C HIS A 512 1.65 -25.92 19.76
N GLN A 513 1.83 -27.18 20.14
CA GLN A 513 0.84 -28.24 20.03
C GLN A 513 0.50 -28.85 21.40
N PRO A 514 -0.78 -28.91 21.79
CA PRO A 514 -1.20 -29.63 22.98
C PRO A 514 -1.02 -31.15 22.80
N GLY A 515 -0.31 -31.81 23.72
CA GLY A 515 -0.37 -33.28 23.87
C GLY A 515 0.66 -34.16 23.11
N GLY A 516 1.61 -33.62 22.34
CA GLY A 516 2.81 -34.37 21.90
C GLY A 516 3.44 -33.97 20.56
N GLY A 517 4.77 -34.13 20.47
CA GLY A 517 5.60 -34.18 19.24
C GLY A 517 5.97 -32.84 18.59
N LEU A 518 7.11 -32.25 18.99
CA LEU A 518 7.76 -31.15 18.25
C LEU A 518 8.01 -31.56 16.78
N ILE A 519 7.96 -30.61 15.83
CA ILE A 519 8.20 -30.83 14.40
C ILE A 519 9.55 -31.52 14.16
N ALA A 520 10.52 -31.31 15.05
CA ALA A 520 11.81 -31.99 15.08
C ALA A 520 11.74 -33.53 15.03
N ALA A 521 10.69 -34.15 15.60
CA ALA A 521 10.54 -35.61 15.63
C ALA A 521 10.26 -36.23 14.24
N GLU A 522 9.76 -35.45 13.27
CA GLU A 522 9.45 -35.94 11.92
C GLU A 522 10.49 -35.55 10.87
N ARG A 523 11.38 -34.59 11.15
CA ARG A 523 12.52 -34.28 10.25
C ARG A 523 13.51 -35.45 10.14
N GLN A 524 13.51 -36.38 11.10
CA GLN A 524 14.33 -37.60 11.03
C GLN A 524 13.70 -38.72 10.19
N SER A 525 12.46 -38.58 9.71
CA SER A 525 11.75 -39.63 8.96
C SER A 525 11.47 -39.30 7.49
N ARG A 526 12.13 -38.29 6.91
CA ARG A 526 11.99 -37.92 5.49
C ARG A 526 13.32 -37.77 4.79
#